data_AF-A0A4V2MXQ1-F1
#
_entry.id   AF-A0A4V2MXQ1-F1
#
_cell.length_a   1.000
_cell.length_b   1.000
_cell.length_c   1.000
_cell.angle_alpha   90.00
_cell.angle_beta   90.00
_cell.angle_gamma   90.00
#
_symmetry.space_group_name_H-M   'P 1'
#
loop_
_entity.id
_entity.type
_entity.pdbx_description
1 polymer ?
#
loop_
_entity_poly.entity_id
_entity_poly.type
_entity_poly.pdbx_seq_one_letter_code
_entity_poly.pdbx_strand_id
1 'polypeptide(L)'
;MGSRGGFVNKIQPPTGLGFEGIAAKYFGASIPEAPPTPQAIVSIARESLKAHSLAKLPCANADAYKGRFCTNGGTSSCSACRLVAYCSTKCQKEHWSQHKAECMDRIRSADWKPVWIVEGRPPSFTGPPLPRVGRHHLWGNVPAYDILNIASNEQSFDQDFKICLPASGDLRNVILTINALPPDFDRQITIVVNDIDPYIVVRNMVLLSILGSSLDSADAANVALHSWYSACVPSEYLLVTAAIMADYTRSSPKPGRVKFTKNLGSRAVMECNVSDDTMLLMSCMFKSTYTVEDASQELHRVFFDRSRDDLHHRVYGRMEPSHRLAYLEYRRFGLVLPFGASSHLYNMPNRLLFSLDGRWLQDDSVTPLQSWNLPDVVAGGRKHGASRADLFGCLYFYLRDQLQSFAQRIKKFNITFHVSDFDASALAPKLSSGYFQDMGIPPSVRFDRVDVSNIVDVEYIGIPKVLDTWGPLLSSSPSATLVAYFMNWIIRQPGGNVDDADRSIVSAAMKRMYKDGRLPLATPPKQATFKFIKDAVDSLPIFLGLLITYHENSEAFQTYLNSHGMQSALRTNGLKLKTRHGIVPHLLTAPSTHFQCILMMKAGT
;
A
#
# COMPACT_ATOMS: atom_id res chain seq x y z
N MET A 1 22.39 -9.52 -30.99
CA MET A 1 23.81 -9.09 -30.83
C MET A 1 23.87 -7.57 -30.86
N GLY A 2 24.52 -6.96 -29.87
CA GLY A 2 25.00 -5.57 -29.96
C GLY A 2 24.17 -4.44 -29.35
N SER A 3 23.58 -4.57 -28.16
CA SER A 3 23.22 -3.38 -27.35
C SER A 3 24.28 -3.19 -26.27
N ARG A 4 25.22 -2.28 -26.53
CA ARG A 4 26.24 -1.82 -25.58
C ARG A 4 25.55 -1.37 -24.29
N GLY A 5 25.74 -2.16 -23.24
CA GLY A 5 25.63 -1.68 -21.87
C GLY A 5 26.61 -0.53 -21.68
N GLY A 6 26.13 0.55 -21.10
CA GLY A 6 26.92 1.77 -21.00
C GLY A 6 26.20 2.86 -20.25
N PHE A 7 25.72 2.56 -19.03
CA PHE A 7 25.55 3.51 -17.92
C PHE A 7 25.53 2.73 -16.60
N VAL A 8 26.55 1.89 -16.39
CA VAL A 8 26.91 1.42 -15.05
C VAL A 8 28.39 1.69 -14.92
N ASN A 9 28.75 2.89 -14.47
CA ASN A 9 30.08 3.16 -13.98
C ASN A 9 30.00 4.11 -12.77
N LYS A 10 30.18 3.47 -11.61
CA LYS A 10 30.84 3.97 -10.41
C LYS A 10 30.22 5.19 -9.74
N ILE A 11 29.15 4.93 -8.98
CA ILE A 11 29.05 5.50 -7.64
C ILE A 11 29.58 4.41 -6.71
N GLN A 12 30.78 4.60 -6.16
CA GLN A 12 31.12 3.97 -4.88
C GLN A 12 30.63 4.95 -3.80
N PRO A 13 29.58 4.61 -3.03
CA PRO A 13 29.30 5.30 -1.79
C PRO A 13 30.34 4.89 -0.75
N PRO A 14 30.57 5.72 0.29
CA PRO A 14 31.50 5.37 1.36
C PRO A 14 31.06 4.04 2.00
N THR A 15 32.05 3.19 2.27
CA THR A 15 31.92 1.88 2.91
C THR A 15 30.90 1.89 4.05
N GLY A 16 30.04 0.86 4.04
CA GLY A 16 28.89 0.69 4.92
C GLY A 16 29.14 1.07 6.36
N LEU A 17 28.44 2.12 6.81
CA LEU A 17 28.25 2.38 8.22
C LEU A 17 27.01 1.58 8.64
N GLY A 18 27.21 0.48 9.36
CA GLY A 18 26.12 -0.17 10.12
C GLY A 18 25.52 0.80 11.15
N PHE A 19 24.54 0.35 11.94
CA PHE A 19 23.94 1.18 13.01
C PHE A 19 25.02 1.85 13.88
N GLU A 20 26.09 1.13 14.23
CA GLU A 20 27.23 1.64 15.00
C GLU A 20 28.00 2.74 14.27
N GLY A 21 28.16 2.65 12.94
CA GLY A 21 28.82 3.66 12.14
C GLY A 21 27.99 4.93 11.95
N ILE A 22 26.65 4.78 11.82
CA ILE A 22 25.73 5.92 11.75
C ILE A 22 25.62 6.57 13.12
N ALA A 23 25.53 5.77 14.19
CA ALA A 23 25.60 6.26 15.56
C ALA A 23 26.91 7.03 15.80
N ALA A 24 28.07 6.49 15.44
CA ALA A 24 29.35 7.20 15.55
C ALA A 24 29.38 8.52 14.77
N LYS A 25 28.73 8.58 13.58
CA LYS A 25 28.60 9.81 12.79
C LYS A 25 27.79 10.90 13.52
N TYR A 26 26.73 10.54 14.25
CA TYR A 26 25.85 11.51 14.93
C TYR A 26 26.19 11.75 16.41
N PHE A 27 26.86 10.81 17.08
CA PHE A 27 27.21 10.88 18.51
C PHE A 27 28.70 11.17 18.76
N GLY A 28 29.55 11.17 17.71
CA GLY A 28 31.01 11.33 17.85
C GLY A 28 31.72 10.05 18.31
N ALA A 29 33.07 10.10 18.41
CA ALA A 29 33.90 8.96 18.83
C ALA A 29 33.71 8.55 20.31
N SER A 30 32.95 9.32 21.07
CA SER A 30 32.50 9.00 22.43
C SER A 30 31.07 8.46 22.33
N ILE A 31 30.95 7.16 22.08
CA ILE A 31 29.70 6.43 22.33
C ILE A 31 29.45 6.57 23.85
N PRO A 32 28.39 7.26 24.32
CA PRO A 32 28.12 7.34 25.75
C PRO A 32 28.00 5.93 26.34
N GLU A 33 28.47 5.73 27.58
CA GLU A 33 28.49 4.43 28.29
C GLU A 33 27.09 3.76 28.36
N ALA A 34 26.03 4.53 28.12
CA ALA A 34 24.69 4.04 27.83
C ALA A 34 24.23 4.53 26.43
N PRO A 35 23.66 3.66 25.57
CA PRO A 35 23.13 4.09 24.29
C PRO A 35 22.05 5.17 24.48
N PRO A 36 22.04 6.23 23.64
CA PRO A 36 21.10 7.34 23.76
C PRO A 36 19.66 6.82 23.76
N THR A 37 18.80 7.43 24.58
CA THR A 37 17.39 7.03 24.61
C THR A 37 16.76 7.22 23.23
N PRO A 38 15.76 6.41 22.84
CA PRO A 38 15.04 6.58 21.58
C PRO A 38 14.55 8.03 21.38
N GLN A 39 14.13 8.69 22.46
CA GLN A 39 13.73 10.09 22.47
C GLN A 39 14.90 11.05 22.17
N ALA A 40 16.11 10.77 22.66
CA ALA A 40 17.31 11.55 22.33
C ALA A 40 17.73 11.36 20.86
N ILE A 41 17.68 10.14 20.33
CA ILE A 41 17.97 9.85 18.90
C ILE A 41 17.00 10.62 18.00
N VAL A 42 15.70 10.56 18.32
CA VAL A 42 14.65 11.29 17.60
C VAL A 42 14.84 12.80 17.70
N SER A 43 15.29 13.32 18.84
CA SER A 43 15.57 14.75 19.01
C SER A 43 16.76 15.22 18.17
N ILE A 44 17.82 14.41 18.07
CA ILE A 44 19.03 14.73 17.30
C ILE A 44 18.75 14.67 15.80
N ALA A 45 17.93 13.73 15.34
CA ALA A 45 17.56 13.64 13.93
C ALA A 45 16.70 14.84 13.48
N ARG A 46 16.02 15.55 14.39
CA ARG A 46 14.98 16.54 14.07
C ARG A 46 15.41 17.66 13.12
N GLU A 47 16.63 18.18 13.26
CA GLU A 47 17.13 19.23 12.36
C GLU A 47 17.40 18.71 10.95
N SER A 48 17.90 17.48 10.83
CA SER A 48 18.19 16.81 9.55
C SER A 48 16.93 16.25 8.86
N LEU A 49 15.87 15.90 9.60
CA LEU A 49 14.62 15.37 9.04
C LEU A 49 13.95 16.36 8.07
N LYS A 50 13.97 17.66 8.41
CA LYS A 50 13.35 18.72 7.58
C LYS A 50 13.91 18.80 6.18
N ALA A 51 15.19 18.46 5.99
CA ALA A 51 15.84 18.49 4.68
C ALA A 51 15.23 17.49 3.67
N HIS A 52 14.50 16.49 4.16
CA HIS A 52 13.96 15.40 3.36
C HIS A 52 12.47 15.55 3.04
N SER A 53 11.76 16.49 3.68
CA SER A 53 10.32 16.68 3.47
C SER A 53 10.02 17.66 2.34
N LEU A 54 9.22 17.23 1.35
CA LEU A 54 8.75 18.07 0.28
C LEU A 54 7.34 18.58 0.61
N ALA A 55 7.19 19.90 0.79
CA ALA A 55 5.88 20.53 0.96
C ALA A 55 5.16 20.80 -0.38
N LYS A 56 5.92 20.97 -1.46
CA LYS A 56 5.44 21.17 -2.83
C LYS A 56 6.39 20.46 -3.81
N LEU A 57 5.96 20.30 -5.05
CA LEU A 57 6.79 19.73 -6.12
C LEU A 57 8.09 20.55 -6.25
N PRO A 58 9.28 19.92 -6.09
CA PRO A 58 10.55 20.63 -6.21
C PRO A 58 10.91 20.92 -7.67
N CYS A 59 11.80 21.89 -7.88
CA CYS A 59 12.45 22.07 -9.17
C CYS A 59 13.37 20.86 -9.43
N ALA A 60 13.23 20.24 -10.60
CA ALA A 60 14.00 19.04 -10.96
C ALA A 60 15.48 19.31 -11.29
N ASN A 61 15.95 20.55 -11.19
CA ASN A 61 17.35 20.88 -11.47
C ASN A 61 18.19 20.55 -10.24
N ALA A 62 18.58 19.28 -10.16
CA ALA A 62 19.45 18.72 -9.14
C ALA A 62 20.55 17.90 -9.82
N ASP A 63 21.78 18.06 -9.36
CA ASP A 63 22.97 17.32 -9.78
C ASP A 63 23.69 16.87 -8.50
N ALA A 64 23.38 15.65 -8.06
CA ALA A 64 23.93 15.09 -6.83
C ALA A 64 25.44 14.90 -6.91
N TYR A 65 25.98 14.59 -8.11
CA TYR A 65 27.42 14.41 -8.32
C TYR A 65 28.18 15.72 -8.10
N LYS A 66 27.59 16.85 -8.53
CA LYS A 66 28.19 18.18 -8.35
C LYS A 66 27.72 18.90 -7.10
N GLY A 67 26.90 18.25 -6.26
CA GLY A 67 26.31 18.84 -5.06
C GLY A 67 25.44 20.07 -5.34
N ARG A 68 24.85 20.19 -6.53
CA ARG A 68 24.06 21.37 -6.93
C ARG A 68 22.58 21.04 -6.91
N PHE A 69 21.83 21.72 -6.05
CA PHE A 69 20.40 21.50 -5.89
C PHE A 69 19.65 22.82 -5.97
N CYS A 70 18.70 22.94 -6.89
CA CYS A 70 17.77 24.06 -6.88
C CYS A 70 16.75 23.86 -5.75
N THR A 71 16.68 24.80 -4.81
CA THR A 71 15.76 24.75 -3.66
C THR A 71 14.38 25.32 -3.95
N ASN A 72 14.16 25.88 -5.15
CA ASN A 72 12.88 26.46 -5.54
C ASN A 72 11.85 25.38 -5.86
N GLY A 73 10.57 25.72 -5.73
CA GLY A 73 9.46 24.90 -6.21
C GLY A 73 9.39 24.85 -7.74
N GLY A 74 9.03 23.70 -8.29
CA GLY A 74 8.77 23.52 -9.71
C GLY A 74 7.40 24.10 -10.08
N THR A 75 7.37 25.04 -11.03
CA THR A 75 6.13 25.74 -11.45
C THR A 75 5.74 25.42 -12.89
N SER A 76 6.71 25.04 -13.74
CA SER A 76 6.47 24.73 -15.14
C SER A 76 6.89 23.30 -15.44
N SER A 77 5.91 22.43 -15.71
CA SER A 77 6.18 21.04 -16.08
C SER A 77 6.87 20.95 -17.45
N CYS A 78 7.73 19.94 -17.61
CA CYS A 78 8.27 19.58 -18.91
C CYS A 78 7.12 19.31 -19.89
N SER A 79 7.08 20.02 -21.02
CA SER A 79 5.99 19.92 -22.00
C SER A 79 5.88 18.55 -22.65
N ALA A 80 7.01 17.84 -22.78
CA ALA A 80 7.06 16.52 -23.39
C ALA A 80 6.62 15.41 -22.42
N CYS A 81 7.22 15.34 -21.22
CA CYS A 81 6.96 14.24 -20.30
C CYS A 81 5.90 14.50 -19.24
N ARG A 82 5.76 15.77 -18.82
CA ARG A 82 4.91 16.19 -17.71
C ARG A 82 5.23 15.51 -16.37
N LEU A 83 6.40 14.87 -16.24
CA LEU A 83 6.85 14.16 -15.04
C LEU A 83 7.70 15.05 -14.13
N VAL A 84 8.53 15.92 -14.72
CA VAL A 84 9.36 16.88 -13.97
C VAL A 84 8.83 18.29 -14.12
N ALA A 85 9.14 19.16 -13.16
CA ALA A 85 8.86 20.59 -13.23
C ALA A 85 10.09 21.43 -12.90
N TYR A 86 10.12 22.66 -13.41
CA TYR A 86 11.22 23.61 -13.25
C TYR A 86 10.69 24.93 -12.71
N CYS A 87 11.50 25.62 -11.90
CA CYS A 87 11.18 26.98 -11.46
C CYS A 87 11.44 28.04 -12.56
N SER A 88 12.26 27.70 -13.56
CA SER A 88 12.63 28.60 -14.66
C SER A 88 13.13 27.83 -15.88
N THR A 89 13.09 28.48 -17.06
CA THR A 89 13.69 27.96 -18.30
C THR A 89 15.20 27.75 -18.17
N LYS A 90 15.90 28.54 -17.33
CA LYS A 90 17.33 28.36 -17.06
C LYS A 90 17.58 27.00 -16.40
N CYS A 91 16.84 26.68 -15.34
CA CYS A 91 16.94 25.39 -14.65
C CYS A 91 16.58 24.21 -15.56
N GLN A 92 15.60 24.38 -16.46
CA GLN A 92 15.30 23.38 -17.47
C GLN A 92 16.47 23.13 -18.41
N LYS A 93 17.09 24.18 -18.96
CA LYS A 93 18.24 24.07 -19.88
C LYS A 93 19.45 23.42 -19.21
N GLU A 94 19.73 23.77 -17.95
CA GLU A 94 20.82 23.18 -17.17
C GLU A 94 20.60 21.69 -16.88
N HIS A 95 19.38 21.30 -16.52
CA HIS A 95 19.05 19.89 -16.24
C HIS A 95 18.90 19.04 -17.51
N TRP A 96 18.64 19.65 -18.67
CA TRP A 96 18.26 18.94 -19.90
C TRP A 96 19.23 17.83 -20.32
N SER A 97 20.54 18.03 -20.14
CA SER A 97 21.54 17.01 -20.49
C SER A 97 21.36 15.70 -19.71
N GLN A 98 20.84 15.76 -18.48
CA GLN A 98 20.55 14.60 -17.64
C GLN A 98 19.15 14.05 -17.95
N HIS A 99 18.14 14.93 -17.98
CA HIS A 99 16.75 14.53 -18.17
C HIS A 99 16.42 13.99 -19.57
N LYS A 100 17.14 14.41 -20.63
CA LYS A 100 16.79 14.09 -22.02
C LYS A 100 16.67 12.58 -22.27
N ALA A 101 17.56 11.77 -21.69
CA ALA A 101 17.56 10.32 -21.89
C ALA A 101 16.29 9.67 -21.34
N GLU A 102 15.89 10.04 -20.12
CA GLU A 102 14.65 9.58 -19.49
C GLU A 102 13.42 10.12 -20.22
N CYS A 103 13.42 11.41 -20.55
CA CYS A 103 12.31 12.06 -21.23
C CYS A 103 12.03 11.45 -22.61
N MET A 104 13.04 10.87 -23.25
CA MET A 104 12.93 10.25 -24.58
C MET A 104 13.05 8.73 -24.52
N ASP A 105 12.91 8.12 -23.33
CA ASP A 105 12.96 6.65 -23.16
C ASP A 105 11.88 5.99 -24.04
N ARG A 106 12.25 4.89 -24.71
CA ARG A 106 11.38 4.14 -25.61
C ARG A 106 10.08 3.70 -24.93
N ILE A 107 10.08 3.49 -23.61
CA ILE A 107 8.88 3.15 -22.85
C ILE A 107 7.78 4.21 -22.95
N ARG A 108 8.12 5.47 -23.24
CA ARG A 108 7.13 6.54 -23.48
C ARG A 108 6.59 6.54 -24.90
N SER A 109 7.20 5.84 -25.84
CA SER A 109 6.82 5.98 -27.24
C SER A 109 5.35 5.60 -27.46
N ALA A 110 4.61 6.40 -28.24
CA ALA A 110 3.20 6.13 -28.51
C ALA A 110 2.98 4.81 -29.26
N ASP A 111 4.00 4.34 -30.00
CA ASP A 111 4.05 3.07 -30.72
C ASP A 111 4.74 1.94 -29.92
N TRP A 112 5.06 2.15 -28.65
CA TRP A 112 5.66 1.10 -27.82
C TRP A 112 4.71 -0.09 -27.74
N LYS A 113 5.29 -1.29 -27.83
CA LYS A 113 4.59 -2.56 -27.80
C LYS A 113 5.21 -3.49 -26.78
N PRO A 114 4.40 -4.36 -26.14
CA PRO A 114 4.93 -5.46 -25.36
C PRO A 114 5.89 -6.35 -26.13
N VAL A 115 6.84 -6.94 -25.40
CA VAL A 115 7.91 -7.77 -25.97
C VAL A 115 7.38 -8.96 -26.77
N TRP A 116 6.32 -9.64 -26.32
CA TRP A 116 5.75 -10.78 -27.07
C TRP A 116 5.21 -10.37 -28.45
N ILE A 117 4.70 -9.14 -28.61
CA ILE A 117 4.27 -8.61 -29.91
C ILE A 117 5.47 -8.32 -30.79
N VAL A 118 6.51 -7.69 -30.22
CA VAL A 118 7.76 -7.38 -30.93
C VAL A 118 8.45 -8.65 -31.43
N GLU A 119 8.43 -9.71 -30.62
CA GLU A 119 9.03 -11.02 -30.93
C GLU A 119 8.11 -11.93 -31.74
N GLY A 120 6.83 -11.56 -31.90
CA GLY A 120 5.85 -12.34 -32.66
C GLY A 120 5.49 -13.69 -32.03
N ARG A 121 5.51 -13.78 -30.69
CA ARG A 121 5.22 -15.01 -29.92
C ARG A 121 4.00 -14.83 -29.01
N PRO A 122 3.35 -15.92 -28.55
CA PRO A 122 2.35 -15.82 -27.51
C PRO A 122 2.95 -15.32 -26.18
N PRO A 123 2.16 -14.61 -25.34
CA PRO A 123 2.61 -14.18 -24.03
C PRO A 123 2.77 -15.37 -23.06
N SER A 124 3.71 -15.29 -22.12
CA SER A 124 4.03 -16.37 -21.18
C SER A 124 2.89 -16.69 -20.21
N PHE A 125 2.06 -15.69 -19.88
CA PHE A 125 0.95 -15.84 -18.94
C PHE A 125 -0.28 -16.55 -19.51
N THR A 126 -0.26 -17.00 -20.78
CA THR A 126 -1.25 -17.95 -21.30
C THR A 126 -0.84 -19.40 -21.03
N GLY A 127 0.38 -19.64 -20.55
CA GLY A 127 0.82 -20.93 -20.05
C GLY A 127 0.54 -21.11 -18.55
N PRO A 128 1.18 -22.11 -17.91
CA PRO A 128 1.08 -22.31 -16.46
C PRO A 128 1.45 -21.04 -15.68
N PRO A 129 0.77 -20.76 -14.56
CA PRO A 129 1.09 -19.58 -13.75
C PRO A 129 2.51 -19.68 -13.22
N LEU A 130 3.24 -18.57 -13.28
CA LEU A 130 4.57 -18.48 -12.70
C LEU A 130 4.48 -18.52 -11.16
N PRO A 131 5.49 -19.08 -10.48
CA PRO A 131 5.58 -19.00 -9.03
C PRO A 131 5.48 -17.55 -8.53
N ARG A 132 4.81 -17.34 -7.40
CA ARG A 132 4.75 -16.02 -6.76
C ARG A 132 6.11 -15.64 -6.20
N VAL A 133 6.43 -14.35 -6.25
CA VAL A 133 7.60 -13.79 -5.58
C VAL A 133 7.17 -13.22 -4.24
N GLY A 134 8.00 -13.38 -3.21
CA GLY A 134 7.60 -13.01 -1.85
C GLY A 134 6.44 -13.86 -1.32
N ARG A 135 6.19 -13.76 -0.02
CA ARG A 135 5.09 -14.49 0.65
C ARG A 135 4.22 -13.60 1.50
N HIS A 136 4.54 -12.31 1.58
CA HIS A 136 3.89 -11.36 2.45
C HIS A 136 3.05 -10.37 1.65
N HIS A 137 1.90 -10.01 2.21
CA HIS A 137 0.97 -9.05 1.62
C HIS A 137 1.03 -7.74 2.40
N LEU A 138 2.17 -7.06 2.29
CA LEU A 138 2.45 -5.89 3.11
C LEU A 138 1.53 -4.73 2.71
N TRP A 139 1.10 -4.57 1.46
CA TRP A 139 0.17 -3.50 1.09
C TRP A 139 -1.20 -4.04 0.74
N GLY A 140 -2.24 -3.30 1.15
CA GLY A 140 -3.61 -3.63 0.80
C GLY A 140 -3.83 -3.62 -0.71
N ASN A 141 -4.57 -4.61 -1.20
CA ASN A 141 -4.87 -4.81 -2.62
C ASN A 141 -6.23 -4.22 -3.04
N VAL A 142 -6.90 -3.52 -2.14
CA VAL A 142 -8.10 -2.72 -2.42
C VAL A 142 -7.84 -1.28 -1.97
N PRO A 143 -8.45 -0.27 -2.61
CA PRO A 143 -8.38 1.11 -2.13
C PRO A 143 -8.85 1.27 -0.70
N ALA A 144 -8.17 2.10 0.07
CA ALA A 144 -8.56 2.49 1.42
C ALA A 144 -9.97 3.11 1.45
N TYR A 145 -10.72 2.81 2.51
CA TYR A 145 -12.02 3.40 2.79
C TYR A 145 -12.18 3.74 4.27
N ASP A 146 -13.04 4.71 4.56
CA ASP A 146 -13.50 5.01 5.92
C ASP A 146 -14.47 3.90 6.36
N ILE A 147 -14.06 3.11 7.36
CA ILE A 147 -14.82 1.96 7.88
C ILE A 147 -16.07 2.43 8.63
N LEU A 148 -16.01 3.58 9.31
CA LEU A 148 -17.16 4.12 10.03
C LEU A 148 -18.16 4.74 9.05
N ASN A 149 -17.69 5.61 8.15
CA ASN A 149 -18.50 6.38 7.21
C ASN A 149 -19.76 6.94 7.89
N ILE A 150 -19.56 7.65 9.00
CA ILE A 150 -20.60 8.10 9.94
C ILE A 150 -21.67 8.91 9.21
N ALA A 151 -21.26 9.81 8.31
CA ALA A 151 -22.16 10.65 7.52
C ALA A 151 -23.18 9.83 6.71
N SER A 152 -22.82 8.62 6.28
CA SER A 152 -23.70 7.73 5.52
C SER A 152 -24.46 6.72 6.39
N ASN A 153 -24.12 6.58 7.67
CA ASN A 153 -24.69 5.58 8.58
C ASN A 153 -25.35 6.23 9.80
N GLU A 154 -24.60 6.51 10.87
CA GLU A 154 -25.14 7.02 12.14
C GLU A 154 -25.65 8.48 12.05
N GLN A 155 -25.07 9.29 11.17
CA GLN A 155 -25.35 10.74 11.02
C GLN A 155 -25.12 11.56 12.32
N SER A 156 -24.54 10.95 13.34
CA SER A 156 -24.16 11.56 14.61
C SER A 156 -22.78 11.05 15.03
N PHE A 157 -21.98 11.95 15.61
CA PHE A 157 -20.66 11.67 16.15
C PHE A 157 -20.65 11.57 17.68
N ASP A 158 -21.81 11.69 18.33
CA ASP A 158 -21.97 11.76 19.80
C ASP A 158 -22.03 10.37 20.45
N GLN A 159 -21.10 9.50 20.08
CA GLN A 159 -20.94 8.19 20.71
C GLN A 159 -19.50 7.69 20.61
N ASP A 160 -19.17 6.73 21.48
CA ASP A 160 -17.94 5.98 21.36
C ASP A 160 -18.04 4.96 20.22
N PHE A 161 -16.94 4.69 19.52
CA PHE A 161 -16.90 3.76 18.41
C PHE A 161 -15.91 2.62 18.64
N LYS A 162 -16.34 1.39 18.34
CA LYS A 162 -15.52 0.18 18.44
C LYS A 162 -15.38 -0.48 17.08
N ILE A 163 -14.13 -0.60 16.61
CA ILE A 163 -13.79 -1.18 15.30
C ILE A 163 -12.90 -2.41 15.52
N CYS A 164 -13.17 -3.50 14.80
CA CYS A 164 -12.30 -4.67 14.77
C CYS A 164 -11.85 -4.98 13.34
N LEU A 165 -10.54 -5.08 13.14
CA LEU A 165 -9.89 -5.54 11.91
C LEU A 165 -9.13 -6.84 12.22
N PRO A 166 -9.79 -8.01 12.20
CA PRO A 166 -9.16 -9.27 12.57
C PRO A 166 -8.08 -9.77 11.60
N ALA A 167 -8.07 -9.29 10.36
CA ALA A 167 -7.06 -9.57 9.34
C ALA A 167 -6.74 -8.27 8.60
N SER A 168 -6.11 -7.35 9.33
CA SER A 168 -5.96 -5.95 8.93
C SER A 168 -5.08 -5.74 7.70
N GLY A 169 -4.01 -6.52 7.53
CA GLY A 169 -3.00 -6.34 6.50
C GLY A 169 -2.15 -5.08 6.69
N ASP A 170 -2.76 -3.90 6.68
CA ASP A 170 -2.07 -2.63 6.88
C ASP A 170 -2.99 -1.57 7.54
N LEU A 171 -2.47 -0.37 7.78
CA LEU A 171 -3.19 0.70 8.51
C LEU A 171 -4.00 1.64 7.60
N ARG A 172 -4.14 1.38 6.29
CA ARG A 172 -4.71 2.36 5.34
C ARG A 172 -6.16 2.71 5.67
N ASN A 173 -6.97 1.71 6.04
CA ASN A 173 -8.37 1.89 6.41
C ASN A 173 -8.50 2.62 7.76
N VAL A 174 -7.64 2.28 8.72
CA VAL A 174 -7.58 2.95 10.03
C VAL A 174 -7.27 4.44 9.86
N ILE A 175 -6.28 4.76 9.03
CA ILE A 175 -5.86 6.14 8.76
C ILE A 175 -6.99 6.94 8.12
N LEU A 176 -7.64 6.43 7.07
CA LEU A 176 -8.75 7.14 6.44
C LEU A 176 -9.93 7.31 7.39
N THR A 177 -10.26 6.28 8.17
CA THR A 177 -11.34 6.32 9.15
C THR A 177 -11.12 7.42 10.18
N ILE A 178 -9.93 7.51 10.77
CA ILE A 178 -9.61 8.56 11.74
C ILE A 178 -9.56 9.95 11.10
N ASN A 179 -9.05 10.06 9.87
CA ASN A 179 -9.01 11.32 9.14
C ASN A 179 -10.38 11.84 8.73
N ALA A 180 -11.38 10.96 8.56
CA ALA A 180 -12.75 11.31 8.21
C ALA A 180 -13.56 11.88 9.39
N LEU A 181 -13.10 11.71 10.63
CA LEU A 181 -13.77 12.25 11.82
C LEU A 181 -13.76 13.79 11.81
N PRO A 182 -14.76 14.45 12.42
CA PRO A 182 -14.79 15.89 12.52
C PRO A 182 -13.64 16.38 13.43
N PRO A 183 -13.09 17.60 13.19
CA PRO A 183 -11.93 18.08 13.93
C PRO A 183 -12.14 18.17 15.44
N ASP A 184 -13.37 18.36 15.90
CA ASP A 184 -13.82 18.51 17.29
C ASP A 184 -14.31 17.20 17.92
N PHE A 185 -14.12 16.06 17.26
CA PHE A 185 -14.45 14.75 17.81
C PHE A 185 -13.79 14.54 19.19
N ASP A 186 -14.61 14.25 20.21
CA ASP A 186 -14.20 14.19 21.62
C ASP A 186 -14.49 12.85 22.31
N ARG A 187 -15.12 11.90 21.61
CA ARG A 187 -15.50 10.57 22.10
C ARG A 187 -14.34 9.58 22.04
N GLN A 188 -14.53 8.40 22.63
CA GLN A 188 -13.54 7.31 22.60
C GLN A 188 -13.65 6.52 21.29
N ILE A 189 -12.50 6.16 20.73
CA ILE A 189 -12.42 5.15 19.67
C ILE A 189 -11.56 4.00 20.15
N THR A 190 -12.07 2.79 20.05
CA THR A 190 -11.33 1.55 20.31
C THR A 190 -11.16 0.80 19.00
N ILE A 191 -9.92 0.50 18.62
CA ILE A 191 -9.58 -0.16 17.36
C ILE A 191 -8.77 -1.41 17.67
N VAL A 192 -9.34 -2.58 17.38
CA VAL A 192 -8.61 -3.85 17.40
C VAL A 192 -7.99 -4.05 16.02
N VAL A 193 -6.66 -4.14 15.94
CA VAL A 193 -5.88 -4.37 14.72
C VAL A 193 -5.11 -5.67 14.89
N ASN A 194 -5.47 -6.69 14.12
CA ASN A 194 -4.84 -8.01 14.21
C ASN A 194 -4.36 -8.48 12.84
N ASP A 195 -3.27 -9.25 12.83
CA ASP A 195 -2.84 -10.00 11.65
C ASP A 195 -2.03 -11.23 12.06
N ILE A 196 -2.19 -12.36 11.38
CA ILE A 196 -1.41 -13.56 11.70
C ILE A 196 0.05 -13.44 11.27
N ASP A 197 0.36 -12.55 10.32
CA ASP A 197 1.71 -12.37 9.81
C ASP A 197 2.54 -11.43 10.73
N PRO A 198 3.61 -11.93 11.37
CA PRO A 198 4.41 -11.12 12.28
C PRO A 198 5.08 -9.93 11.60
N TYR A 199 5.41 -9.99 10.29
CA TYR A 199 5.98 -8.83 9.58
C TYR A 199 4.99 -7.68 9.50
N ILE A 200 3.71 -8.00 9.30
CA ILE A 200 2.63 -7.01 9.25
C ILE A 200 2.45 -6.37 10.63
N VAL A 201 2.40 -7.19 11.69
CA VAL A 201 2.20 -6.72 13.06
C VAL A 201 3.35 -5.82 13.51
N VAL A 202 4.61 -6.24 13.33
CA VAL A 202 5.80 -5.41 13.64
C VAL A 202 5.72 -4.07 12.94
N ARG A 203 5.43 -4.07 11.63
CA ARG A 203 5.36 -2.85 10.84
C ARG A 203 4.23 -1.93 11.32
N ASN A 204 3.04 -2.46 11.58
CA ASN A 204 1.91 -1.66 12.07
C ASN A 204 2.25 -1.00 13.43
N MET A 205 2.89 -1.74 14.34
CA MET A 205 3.37 -1.21 15.62
C MET A 205 4.38 -0.07 15.41
N VAL A 206 5.35 -0.25 14.53
CA VAL A 206 6.38 0.76 14.24
C VAL A 206 5.75 2.01 13.60
N LEU A 207 4.85 1.86 12.63
CA LEU A 207 4.18 2.98 11.97
C LEU A 207 3.30 3.79 12.93
N LEU A 208 2.50 3.14 13.76
CA LEU A 208 1.72 3.81 14.81
C LEU A 208 2.64 4.56 15.79
N SER A 209 3.77 3.97 16.14
CA SER A 209 4.77 4.60 17.02
C SER A 209 5.41 5.83 16.40
N ILE A 210 5.71 5.81 15.09
CA ILE A 210 6.25 6.97 14.37
C ILE A 210 5.21 8.10 14.37
N LEU A 211 3.97 7.79 13.99
CA LEU A 211 2.88 8.78 13.84
C LEU A 211 2.43 9.36 15.20
N GLY A 212 2.50 8.55 16.26
CA GLY A 212 2.23 8.96 17.65
C GLY A 212 3.43 9.52 18.42
N SER A 213 4.60 9.66 17.77
CA SER A 213 5.81 10.14 18.44
C SER A 213 5.81 11.64 18.72
N SER A 214 6.84 12.11 19.42
CA SER A 214 7.11 13.53 19.68
C SER A 214 7.72 14.29 18.49
N LEU A 215 7.80 13.66 17.31
CA LEU A 215 8.15 14.34 16.07
C LEU A 215 7.07 15.36 15.68
N ASP A 216 7.46 16.39 14.93
CA ASP A 216 6.48 17.21 14.22
C ASP A 216 5.62 16.33 13.30
N SER A 217 4.34 16.64 13.16
CA SER A 217 3.42 15.78 12.40
C SER A 217 3.81 15.66 10.92
N ALA A 218 4.49 16.65 10.33
CA ALA A 218 5.02 16.54 8.97
C ALA A 218 6.22 15.60 8.91
N ASP A 219 7.15 15.68 9.87
CA ASP A 219 8.32 14.79 9.94
C ASP A 219 7.88 13.33 10.17
N ALA A 220 6.98 13.11 11.14
CA ALA A 220 6.40 11.80 11.41
C ALA A 220 5.72 11.20 10.17
N ALA A 221 4.98 12.02 9.41
CA ALA A 221 4.34 11.59 8.18
C ALA A 221 5.35 11.15 7.11
N ASN A 222 6.47 11.87 6.94
CA ASN A 222 7.49 11.51 5.95
C ASN A 222 8.24 10.24 6.33
N VAL A 223 8.64 10.11 7.60
CA VAL A 223 9.27 8.89 8.10
C VAL A 223 8.32 7.71 7.88
N ALA A 224 7.06 7.81 8.31
CA ALA A 224 6.07 6.74 8.14
C ALA A 224 5.82 6.39 6.66
N LEU A 225 5.69 7.38 5.78
CA LEU A 225 5.48 7.18 4.34
C LEU A 225 6.59 6.32 3.74
N HIS A 226 7.85 6.71 3.95
CA HIS A 226 8.98 6.02 3.35
C HIS A 226 9.25 4.68 4.03
N SER A 227 9.10 4.58 5.35
CA SER A 227 9.14 3.32 6.09
C SER A 227 8.06 2.33 5.64
N TRP A 228 6.91 2.81 5.15
CA TRP A 228 5.84 1.93 4.67
C TRP A 228 6.02 1.52 3.20
N TYR A 229 6.42 2.45 2.33
CA TYR A 229 6.27 2.27 0.88
C TYR A 229 7.54 2.40 0.06
N SER A 230 8.66 2.85 0.64
CA SER A 230 9.92 3.02 -0.10
C SER A 230 10.92 1.94 0.28
N ALA A 231 11.53 1.29 -0.72
CA ALA A 231 12.51 0.22 -0.51
C ALA A 231 13.80 0.72 0.13
N CYS A 232 14.16 1.98 -0.10
CA CYS A 232 15.25 2.65 0.60
C CYS A 232 14.73 3.90 1.32
N VAL A 233 15.42 4.28 2.39
CA VAL A 233 15.13 5.44 3.23
C VAL A 233 16.42 6.22 3.51
N PRO A 234 16.32 7.51 3.86
CA PRO A 234 17.43 8.25 4.46
C PRO A 234 17.92 7.64 5.77
N SER A 235 19.19 7.88 6.08
CA SER A 235 19.85 7.40 7.30
C SER A 235 19.09 7.78 8.58
N GLU A 236 18.54 8.98 8.59
CA GLU A 236 17.79 9.58 9.67
C GLU A 236 16.48 8.84 9.90
N TYR A 237 15.82 8.39 8.84
CA TYR A 237 14.56 7.64 8.95
C TYR A 237 14.83 6.23 9.47
N LEU A 238 15.93 5.60 9.04
CA LEU A 238 16.37 4.32 9.60
C LEU A 238 16.70 4.45 11.10
N LEU A 239 17.34 5.55 11.53
CA LEU A 239 17.62 5.78 12.94
C LEU A 239 16.33 5.88 13.77
N VAL A 240 15.31 6.57 13.26
CA VAL A 240 14.01 6.68 13.94
C VAL A 240 13.34 5.31 14.06
N THR A 241 13.29 4.51 12.99
CA THR A 241 12.70 3.16 13.06
C THR A 241 13.50 2.23 13.98
N ALA A 242 14.83 2.28 13.91
CA ALA A 242 15.72 1.50 14.77
C ALA A 242 15.55 1.87 16.24
N ALA A 243 15.46 3.16 16.57
CA ALA A 243 15.21 3.64 17.93
C ALA A 243 13.88 3.12 18.49
N ILE A 244 12.82 3.13 17.68
CA ILE A 244 11.51 2.59 18.06
C ILE A 244 11.56 1.07 18.29
N MET A 245 12.21 0.31 17.41
CA MET A 245 12.35 -1.15 17.57
C MET A 245 13.20 -1.51 18.79
N ALA A 246 14.28 -0.76 19.05
CA ALA A 246 15.13 -0.96 20.22
C ALA A 246 14.39 -0.68 21.54
N ASP A 247 13.47 0.29 21.54
CA ASP A 247 12.60 0.59 22.68
C ASP A 247 11.75 -0.63 23.07
N TYR A 248 11.06 -1.23 22.09
CA TYR A 248 10.26 -2.44 22.29
C TYR A 248 11.09 -3.64 22.75
N THR A 249 12.28 -3.81 22.17
CA THR A 249 13.16 -4.94 22.47
C THR A 249 13.67 -4.89 23.91
N ARG A 250 13.93 -3.69 24.44
CA ARG A 250 14.38 -3.52 25.84
C ARG A 250 13.27 -3.75 26.87
N SER A 251 12.02 -3.53 26.49
CA SER A 251 10.86 -3.63 27.39
C SER A 251 10.25 -5.04 27.49
N SER A 252 10.90 -6.08 26.94
CA SER A 252 10.36 -7.45 26.88
C SER A 252 11.20 -8.45 27.71
N PRO A 253 10.93 -8.64 29.02
CA PRO A 253 11.85 -9.34 29.90
C PRO A 253 11.46 -10.79 30.21
N LYS A 254 10.40 -11.36 29.62
CA LYS A 254 9.92 -12.72 29.97
C LYS A 254 9.54 -13.56 28.75
N PRO A 255 9.77 -14.89 28.78
CA PRO A 255 9.26 -15.81 27.77
C PRO A 255 7.73 -15.92 27.85
N GLY A 256 7.09 -16.09 26.70
CA GLY A 256 5.64 -16.11 26.53
C GLY A 256 5.09 -14.80 25.97
N ARG A 257 3.89 -14.89 25.37
CA ARG A 257 3.20 -13.78 24.70
C ARG A 257 3.27 -12.48 25.52
N VAL A 258 3.84 -11.45 24.90
CA VAL A 258 4.20 -10.19 25.55
C VAL A 258 3.00 -9.25 25.52
N LYS A 259 2.59 -8.81 26.71
CA LYS A 259 1.60 -7.73 26.89
C LYS A 259 2.31 -6.47 27.35
N PHE A 260 2.10 -5.35 26.67
CA PHE A 260 2.60 -4.06 27.11
C PHE A 260 1.74 -2.91 26.55
N THR A 261 1.85 -1.76 27.21
CA THR A 261 1.16 -0.53 26.84
C THR A 261 2.17 0.51 26.35
N LYS A 262 1.87 1.18 25.23
CA LYS A 262 2.66 2.32 24.73
C LYS A 262 1.78 3.53 24.49
N ASN A 263 2.16 4.67 25.06
CA ASN A 263 1.50 5.93 24.80
C ASN A 263 1.88 6.47 23.41
N LEU A 264 0.87 6.88 22.63
CA LEU A 264 0.99 7.50 21.32
C LEU A 264 0.57 8.98 21.40
N GLY A 265 1.31 9.75 22.19
CA GLY A 265 0.91 11.09 22.62
C GLY A 265 0.17 11.06 23.96
N SER A 266 -0.62 12.09 24.24
CA SER A 266 -1.30 12.26 25.54
C SER A 266 -2.69 11.63 25.62
N ARG A 267 -3.31 11.30 24.47
CA ARG A 267 -4.70 10.83 24.39
C ARG A 267 -4.88 9.54 23.60
N ALA A 268 -3.84 9.06 22.94
CA ALA A 268 -3.87 7.76 22.28
C ALA A 268 -2.93 6.77 22.94
N VAL A 269 -3.35 5.52 23.00
CA VAL A 269 -2.63 4.41 23.63
C VAL A 269 -2.65 3.21 22.68
N MET A 270 -1.55 2.48 22.66
CA MET A 270 -1.44 1.20 21.97
C MET A 270 -1.19 0.10 23.00
N GLU A 271 -2.17 -0.78 23.14
CA GLU A 271 -2.15 -1.98 23.95
C GLU A 271 -1.73 -3.16 23.07
N CYS A 272 -0.51 -3.66 23.26
CA CYS A 272 0.04 -4.75 22.47
C CYS A 272 -0.09 -6.07 23.22
N ASN A 273 -0.52 -7.11 22.50
CA ASN A 273 -0.50 -8.49 22.95
C ASN A 273 0.04 -9.33 21.81
N VAL A 274 1.34 -9.61 21.79
CA VAL A 274 2.04 -10.18 20.63
C VAL A 274 2.90 -11.38 21.04
N SER A 275 3.10 -12.34 20.13
CA SER A 275 3.92 -13.53 20.38
C SER A 275 5.41 -13.21 20.54
N ASP A 276 6.13 -14.17 21.13
CA ASP A 276 7.59 -14.13 21.19
C ASP A 276 8.22 -14.10 19.79
N ASP A 277 7.62 -14.78 18.81
CA ASP A 277 8.11 -14.80 17.43
C ASP A 277 8.03 -13.41 16.79
N THR A 278 6.95 -12.67 17.02
CA THR A 278 6.79 -11.28 16.56
C THR A 278 7.85 -10.37 17.19
N MET A 279 8.10 -10.51 18.50
CA MET A 279 9.12 -9.71 19.20
C MET A 279 10.55 -10.11 18.78
N LEU A 280 10.81 -11.40 18.59
CA LEU A 280 12.07 -11.92 18.09
C LEU A 280 12.33 -11.43 16.66
N LEU A 281 11.31 -11.46 15.79
CA LEU A 281 11.39 -10.91 14.45
C LEU A 281 11.78 -9.43 14.49
N MET A 282 11.11 -8.62 15.31
CA MET A 282 11.44 -7.19 15.46
C MET A 282 12.90 -6.98 15.90
N SER A 283 13.38 -7.77 16.87
CA SER A 283 14.77 -7.73 17.34
C SER A 283 15.77 -8.11 16.24
N CYS A 284 15.45 -9.12 15.43
CA CYS A 284 16.26 -9.54 14.30
C CYS A 284 16.25 -8.51 13.16
N MET A 285 15.11 -7.88 12.87
CA MET A 285 15.00 -6.80 11.87
C MET A 285 15.87 -5.61 12.27
N PHE A 286 15.85 -5.22 13.55
CA PHE A 286 16.71 -4.18 14.10
C PHE A 286 18.21 -4.52 13.94
N LYS A 287 18.60 -5.77 14.11
CA LYS A 287 20.00 -6.24 14.02
C LYS A 287 20.47 -6.56 12.59
N SER A 288 19.58 -6.52 11.60
CA SER A 288 19.94 -6.89 10.23
C SER A 288 20.97 -5.93 9.61
N THR A 289 21.92 -6.50 8.86
CA THR A 289 23.12 -5.80 8.38
C THR A 289 23.27 -5.73 6.87
N TYR A 290 22.35 -6.30 6.08
CA TYR A 290 22.42 -6.21 4.62
C TYR A 290 22.46 -4.75 4.16
N THR A 291 23.18 -4.49 3.09
CA THR A 291 23.51 -3.16 2.59
C THR A 291 22.45 -2.63 1.62
N VAL A 292 22.58 -1.38 1.19
CA VAL A 292 21.72 -0.82 0.13
C VAL A 292 22.03 -1.48 -1.21
N GLU A 293 23.27 -1.90 -1.44
CA GLU A 293 23.69 -2.66 -2.62
C GLU A 293 22.99 -4.01 -2.67
N ASP A 294 22.93 -4.74 -1.55
CA ASP A 294 22.21 -6.03 -1.46
C ASP A 294 20.73 -5.85 -1.77
N ALA A 295 20.10 -4.84 -1.15
CA ALA A 295 18.70 -4.52 -1.39
C ALA A 295 18.44 -4.13 -2.86
N SER A 296 19.31 -3.32 -3.46
CA SER A 296 19.20 -2.93 -4.87
C SER A 296 19.37 -4.12 -5.82
N GLN A 297 20.27 -5.05 -5.51
CA GLN A 297 20.46 -6.28 -6.29
C GLN A 297 19.23 -7.18 -6.19
N GLU A 298 18.65 -7.32 -5.00
CA GLU A 298 17.43 -8.09 -4.80
C GLU A 298 16.23 -7.46 -5.54
N LEU A 299 16.05 -6.14 -5.46
CA LEU A 299 15.02 -5.44 -6.24
C LEU A 299 15.22 -5.68 -7.74
N HIS A 300 16.47 -5.62 -8.23
CA HIS A 300 16.76 -5.89 -9.63
C HIS A 300 16.41 -7.33 -10.01
N ARG A 301 16.78 -8.31 -9.17
CA ARG A 301 16.47 -9.72 -9.37
C ARG A 301 14.96 -9.96 -9.45
N VAL A 302 14.17 -9.28 -8.61
CA VAL A 302 12.72 -9.47 -8.52
C VAL A 302 11.97 -8.69 -9.60
N PHE A 303 12.26 -7.39 -9.75
CA PHE A 303 11.57 -6.51 -10.68
C PHE A 303 12.10 -6.59 -12.11
N PHE A 304 13.19 -7.28 -12.41
CA PHE A 304 13.66 -7.43 -13.79
C PHE A 304 13.94 -8.88 -14.16
N ASP A 305 13.25 -9.82 -13.51
CA ASP A 305 13.21 -11.21 -13.93
C ASP A 305 12.57 -11.32 -15.33
N ARG A 306 13.39 -11.71 -16.30
CA ARG A 306 13.00 -11.84 -17.71
C ARG A 306 11.85 -12.82 -17.93
N SER A 307 11.70 -13.82 -17.07
CA SER A 307 10.57 -14.76 -17.18
C SER A 307 9.22 -14.07 -16.98
N ARG A 308 9.22 -12.88 -16.35
CA ARG A 308 8.04 -12.10 -15.98
C ARG A 308 7.85 -10.85 -16.84
N ASP A 309 8.69 -10.61 -17.85
CA ASP A 309 8.61 -9.44 -18.73
C ASP A 309 7.21 -9.27 -19.34
N ASP A 310 6.56 -10.36 -19.74
CA ASP A 310 5.21 -10.30 -20.30
C ASP A 310 4.16 -9.86 -19.27
N LEU A 311 4.29 -10.25 -18.01
CA LEU A 311 3.38 -9.80 -16.94
C LEU A 311 3.49 -8.28 -16.75
N HIS A 312 4.71 -7.76 -16.73
CA HIS A 312 4.96 -6.33 -16.59
C HIS A 312 4.56 -5.53 -17.83
N HIS A 313 4.87 -6.05 -19.01
CA HIS A 313 4.48 -5.42 -20.27
C HIS A 313 2.96 -5.44 -20.49
N ARG A 314 2.24 -6.42 -19.92
CA ARG A 314 0.78 -6.42 -19.85
C ARG A 314 0.24 -5.24 -19.04
N VAL A 315 0.90 -4.89 -17.94
CA VAL A 315 0.56 -3.70 -17.14
C VAL A 315 0.88 -2.42 -17.93
N TYR A 316 2.09 -2.31 -18.50
CA TYR A 316 2.48 -1.14 -19.28
C TYR A 316 1.59 -0.90 -20.50
N GLY A 317 1.14 -1.96 -21.17
CA GLY A 317 0.24 -1.86 -22.32
C GLY A 317 -1.09 -1.15 -22.03
N ARG A 318 -1.47 -0.99 -20.75
CA ARG A 318 -2.69 -0.30 -20.32
C ARG A 318 -2.47 1.15 -19.90
N MET A 319 -1.22 1.61 -19.91
CA MET A 319 -0.82 2.90 -19.35
C MET A 319 -0.54 3.93 -20.44
N GLU A 320 -0.82 5.20 -20.14
CA GLU A 320 -0.38 6.31 -20.97
C GLU A 320 1.16 6.36 -21.04
N PRO A 321 1.75 6.92 -22.11
CA PRO A 321 3.19 7.14 -22.28
C PRO A 321 3.97 7.50 -21.00
N SER A 322 3.60 8.58 -20.34
CA SER A 322 4.30 9.07 -19.15
C SER A 322 4.06 8.21 -17.92
N HIS A 323 2.89 7.58 -17.80
CA HIS A 323 2.60 6.66 -16.69
C HIS A 323 3.50 5.44 -16.72
N ARG A 324 3.79 4.90 -17.91
CA ARG A 324 4.74 3.78 -18.02
C ARG A 324 6.13 4.15 -17.52
N LEU A 325 6.61 5.36 -17.83
CA LEU A 325 7.91 5.82 -17.32
C LEU A 325 7.88 6.05 -15.81
N ALA A 326 6.84 6.70 -15.27
CA ALA A 326 6.69 6.85 -13.82
C ALA A 326 6.67 5.50 -13.08
N TYR A 327 5.97 4.51 -13.64
CA TYR A 327 5.93 3.16 -13.10
C TYR A 327 7.26 2.43 -13.23
N LEU A 328 7.94 2.54 -14.37
CA LEU A 328 9.27 1.98 -14.56
C LEU A 328 10.28 2.57 -13.56
N GLU A 329 10.19 3.87 -13.28
CA GLU A 329 11.06 4.53 -12.30
C GLU A 329 10.84 3.99 -10.88
N TYR A 330 9.58 3.84 -10.47
CA TYR A 330 9.28 3.15 -9.21
C TYR A 330 9.85 1.72 -9.20
N ARG A 331 9.79 0.97 -10.30
CA ARG A 331 10.39 -0.37 -10.35
C ARG A 331 11.92 -0.36 -10.35
N ARG A 332 12.57 0.70 -10.82
CA ARG A 332 14.04 0.80 -10.79
C ARG A 332 14.55 0.99 -9.37
N PHE A 333 13.84 1.78 -8.56
CA PHE A 333 14.36 2.24 -7.26
C PHE A 333 13.50 1.84 -6.04
N GLY A 334 12.25 1.44 -6.26
CA GLY A 334 11.28 1.15 -5.20
C GLY A 334 10.91 2.37 -4.36
N LEU A 335 10.98 3.60 -4.90
CA LEU A 335 10.79 4.84 -4.14
C LEU A 335 9.44 5.50 -4.44
N VAL A 336 8.68 5.84 -3.40
CA VAL A 336 7.53 6.73 -3.52
C VAL A 336 8.01 8.16 -3.34
N LEU A 337 8.34 8.80 -4.46
CA LEU A 337 8.90 10.15 -4.53
C LEU A 337 8.43 10.83 -5.83
N PRO A 338 8.28 12.17 -5.89
CA PRO A 338 8.07 12.85 -7.17
C PRO A 338 9.19 12.58 -8.15
N PHE A 339 8.86 12.39 -9.43
CA PHE A 339 9.82 11.95 -10.46
C PHE A 339 11.03 12.88 -10.57
N GLY A 340 10.82 14.20 -10.42
CA GLY A 340 11.89 15.20 -10.49
C GLY A 340 12.63 15.46 -9.17
N ALA A 341 12.26 14.79 -8.08
CA ALA A 341 12.91 15.00 -6.79
C ALA A 341 14.20 14.18 -6.69
N SER A 342 15.15 14.67 -5.90
CA SER A 342 16.43 13.98 -5.75
C SER A 342 16.31 12.77 -4.82
N SER A 343 16.81 11.62 -5.27
CA SER A 343 16.82 10.37 -4.52
C SER A 343 18.15 10.06 -3.82
N HIS A 344 19.17 10.93 -3.95
CA HIS A 344 20.55 10.62 -3.49
C HIS A 344 20.70 10.34 -1.99
N LEU A 345 19.77 10.83 -1.17
CA LEU A 345 19.76 10.58 0.28
C LEU A 345 19.06 9.27 0.66
N TYR A 346 18.34 8.62 -0.26
CA TYR A 346 17.64 7.36 -0.02
C TYR A 346 18.59 6.17 -0.17
N ASN A 347 19.54 6.07 0.75
CA ASN A 347 20.71 5.20 0.64
C ASN A 347 20.78 4.12 1.74
N MET A 348 19.74 3.96 2.56
CA MET A 348 19.65 2.88 3.54
C MET A 348 18.51 1.94 3.18
N PRO A 349 18.69 0.61 3.29
CA PRO A 349 17.62 -0.34 3.04
C PRO A 349 16.51 -0.21 4.10
N ASN A 350 15.26 -0.22 3.64
CA ASN A 350 14.11 -0.19 4.53
C ASN A 350 13.89 -1.57 5.17
N ARG A 351 14.24 -1.70 6.46
CA ARG A 351 14.12 -2.97 7.20
C ARG A 351 12.69 -3.51 7.31
N LEU A 352 11.66 -2.72 7.00
CA LEU A 352 10.26 -3.13 7.05
C LEU A 352 9.74 -3.76 5.74
N LEU A 353 10.53 -3.77 4.66
CA LEU A 353 10.12 -4.29 3.34
C LEU A 353 10.95 -5.47 2.83
N PHE A 354 12.01 -5.84 3.56
CA PHE A 354 12.87 -6.96 3.23
C PHE A 354 12.93 -7.94 4.41
N SER A 355 13.19 -9.21 4.11
CA SER A 355 13.45 -10.25 5.11
C SER A 355 14.75 -9.97 5.87
N LEU A 356 15.01 -10.79 6.90
CA LEU A 356 16.22 -10.71 7.71
C LEU A 356 17.52 -10.84 6.89
N ASP A 357 17.47 -11.59 5.79
CA ASP A 357 18.57 -11.79 4.83
C ASP A 357 18.51 -10.87 3.59
N GLY A 358 17.65 -9.85 3.61
CA GLY A 358 17.59 -8.84 2.54
C GLY A 358 16.81 -9.27 1.30
N ARG A 359 15.91 -10.25 1.39
CA ARG A 359 15.00 -10.65 0.30
C ARG A 359 13.77 -9.76 0.25
N TRP A 360 13.27 -9.47 -0.95
CA TRP A 360 12.04 -8.69 -1.11
C TRP A 360 10.84 -9.52 -0.65
N LEU A 361 10.02 -8.95 0.24
CA LEU A 361 8.96 -9.71 0.93
C LEU A 361 7.67 -9.87 0.10
N GLN A 362 7.49 -9.06 -0.95
CA GLN A 362 6.25 -8.97 -1.72
C GLN A 362 6.38 -9.52 -3.14
N ASP A 363 5.25 -9.59 -3.84
CA ASP A 363 5.22 -9.92 -5.26
C ASP A 363 5.76 -8.76 -6.12
N ASP A 364 6.34 -9.10 -7.27
CA ASP A 364 6.98 -8.18 -8.22
C ASP A 364 5.99 -7.23 -8.93
N SER A 365 4.71 -7.58 -8.93
CA SER A 365 3.66 -6.80 -9.57
C SER A 365 2.99 -5.79 -8.65
N VAL A 366 3.24 -5.87 -7.33
CA VAL A 366 2.53 -5.11 -6.31
C VAL A 366 3.10 -3.69 -6.19
N THR A 367 2.21 -2.70 -6.14
CA THR A 367 2.60 -1.31 -5.90
C THR A 367 1.68 -0.63 -4.89
N PRO A 368 2.16 0.40 -4.17
CA PRO A 368 1.35 1.15 -3.21
C PRO A 368 0.13 1.83 -3.84
N LEU A 369 0.15 2.08 -5.15
CA LEU A 369 -0.96 2.69 -5.88
C LEU A 369 -2.27 1.89 -5.75
N GLN A 370 -2.20 0.57 -5.54
CA GLN A 370 -3.37 -0.31 -5.41
C GLN A 370 -4.11 -0.12 -4.08
N SER A 371 -3.42 0.37 -3.05
CA SER A 371 -3.97 0.57 -1.72
C SER A 371 -4.79 1.85 -1.57
N TRP A 372 -4.81 2.71 -2.58
CA TRP A 372 -5.40 4.04 -2.51
C TRP A 372 -6.26 4.37 -3.73
N ASN A 373 -7.28 5.23 -3.53
CA ASN A 373 -8.14 5.66 -4.61
C ASN A 373 -7.36 6.57 -5.58
N LEU A 374 -7.15 6.11 -6.81
CA LEU A 374 -6.29 6.82 -7.78
C LEU A 374 -6.79 8.24 -8.13
N PRO A 375 -8.10 8.49 -8.35
CA PRO A 375 -8.63 9.85 -8.46
C PRO A 375 -8.24 10.76 -7.29
N ASP A 376 -8.37 10.30 -6.05
CA ASP A 376 -8.01 11.08 -4.86
C ASP A 376 -6.50 11.31 -4.77
N VAL A 377 -5.70 10.30 -5.12
CA VAL A 377 -4.23 10.40 -5.21
C VAL A 377 -3.84 11.50 -6.20
N VAL A 378 -4.42 11.51 -7.40
CA VAL A 378 -4.13 12.53 -8.41
C VAL A 378 -4.62 13.91 -7.95
N ALA A 379 -5.78 14.00 -7.30
CA ALA A 379 -6.30 15.25 -6.76
C ALA A 379 -5.39 15.80 -5.65
N GLY A 380 -4.91 14.94 -4.75
CA GLY A 380 -3.92 15.27 -3.72
C GLY A 380 -2.64 15.81 -4.34
N GLY A 381 -2.03 15.07 -5.27
CA GLY A 381 -0.82 15.50 -5.98
C GLY A 381 -0.93 16.88 -6.62
N ARG A 382 -2.05 17.17 -7.29
CA ARG A 382 -2.28 18.45 -7.96
C ARG A 382 -2.28 19.65 -7.00
N LYS A 383 -2.75 19.49 -5.76
CA LYS A 383 -2.70 20.54 -4.73
C LYS A 383 -1.26 20.99 -4.44
N HIS A 384 -0.29 20.11 -4.66
CA HIS A 384 1.13 20.36 -4.40
C HIS A 384 1.94 20.59 -5.68
N GLY A 385 1.27 20.73 -6.84
CA GLY A 385 1.90 21.00 -8.13
C GLY A 385 2.32 19.77 -8.93
N ALA A 386 2.12 18.55 -8.41
CA ALA A 386 2.37 17.33 -9.17
C ALA A 386 1.36 17.17 -10.32
N SER A 387 1.86 16.77 -11.48
CA SER A 387 1.06 16.47 -12.65
C SER A 387 0.46 15.07 -12.55
N ARG A 388 -0.72 14.84 -13.15
CA ARG A 388 -1.34 13.50 -13.27
C ARG A 388 -0.40 12.47 -13.91
N ALA A 389 0.56 12.91 -14.74
CA ALA A 389 1.54 12.02 -15.33
C ALA A 389 2.49 11.42 -14.28
N ASP A 390 2.81 12.16 -13.22
CA ASP A 390 3.66 11.72 -12.12
C ASP A 390 2.82 11.03 -11.04
N LEU A 391 2.49 9.75 -11.27
CA LEU A 391 1.63 8.97 -10.38
C LEU A 391 2.24 8.81 -8.98
N PHE A 392 3.55 8.60 -8.89
CA PHE A 392 4.24 8.39 -7.60
C PHE A 392 4.52 9.71 -6.88
N GLY A 393 4.72 10.81 -7.59
CA GLY A 393 4.68 12.15 -6.99
C GLY A 393 3.30 12.53 -6.49
N CYS A 394 2.24 12.21 -7.23
CA CYS A 394 0.87 12.38 -6.74
C CYS A 394 0.63 11.56 -5.48
N LEU A 395 1.05 10.29 -5.49
CA LEU A 395 0.94 9.40 -4.34
C LEU A 395 1.73 9.92 -3.14
N TYR A 396 2.96 10.39 -3.34
CA TYR A 396 3.79 10.96 -2.28
C TYR A 396 3.06 12.09 -1.54
N PHE A 397 2.54 13.08 -2.27
CA PHE A 397 1.86 14.22 -1.65
C PHE A 397 0.54 13.83 -1.00
N TYR A 398 -0.24 12.96 -1.66
CA TYR A 398 -1.48 12.44 -1.09
C TYR A 398 -1.21 11.70 0.25
N LEU A 399 -0.21 10.81 0.29
CA LEU A 399 0.16 10.07 1.49
C LEU A 399 0.70 11.00 2.58
N ARG A 400 1.53 11.97 2.21
CA ARG A 400 2.06 12.97 3.15
C ARG A 400 0.91 13.68 3.87
N ASP A 401 -0.10 14.13 3.14
CA ASP A 401 -1.26 14.83 3.72
C ASP A 401 -2.08 13.89 4.63
N GLN A 402 -2.37 12.67 4.16
CA GLN A 402 -3.13 11.69 4.95
C GLN A 402 -2.41 11.33 6.26
N LEU A 403 -1.11 11.05 6.19
CA LEU A 403 -0.30 10.68 7.34
C LEU A 403 -0.07 11.88 8.28
N GLN A 404 0.07 13.09 7.75
CA GLN A 404 0.21 14.31 8.56
C GLN A 404 -1.08 14.59 9.32
N SER A 405 -2.25 14.51 8.66
CA SER A 405 -3.56 14.63 9.32
C SER A 405 -3.72 13.58 10.42
N PHE A 406 -3.34 12.33 10.13
CA PHE A 406 -3.44 11.26 11.11
C PHE A 406 -2.51 11.48 12.31
N ALA A 407 -1.27 11.88 12.08
CA ALA A 407 -0.30 12.21 13.13
C ALA A 407 -0.74 13.39 14.01
N GLN A 408 -1.51 14.34 13.48
CA GLN A 408 -2.15 15.39 14.29
C GLN A 408 -3.31 14.83 15.11
N ARG A 409 -4.16 14.01 14.50
CA ARG A 409 -5.38 13.47 15.12
C ARG A 409 -5.09 12.44 16.20
N ILE A 410 -4.09 11.57 16.03
CA ILE A 410 -3.68 10.59 17.06
C ILE A 410 -3.24 11.28 18.36
N LYS A 411 -2.66 12.49 18.27
CA LYS A 411 -2.26 13.29 19.44
C LYS A 411 -3.45 14.01 20.09
N LYS A 412 -4.55 14.21 19.35
CA LYS A 412 -5.72 15.00 19.78
C LYS A 412 -6.89 14.14 20.27
N PHE A 413 -7.17 13.04 19.61
CA PHE A 413 -8.34 12.21 19.85
C PHE A 413 -8.07 11.17 20.93
N ASN A 414 -9.15 10.72 21.57
CA ASN A 414 -9.09 9.63 22.53
C ASN A 414 -9.17 8.29 21.79
N ILE A 415 -8.02 7.64 21.57
CA ILE A 415 -7.92 6.42 20.75
C ILE A 415 -7.17 5.33 21.49
N THR A 416 -7.76 4.15 21.57
CA THR A 416 -7.10 2.95 22.07
C THR A 416 -6.94 1.95 20.93
N PHE A 417 -5.70 1.66 20.55
CA PHE A 417 -5.36 0.60 19.61
C PHE A 417 -5.05 -0.68 20.39
N HIS A 418 -5.68 -1.79 20.05
CA HIS A 418 -5.28 -3.12 20.52
C HIS A 418 -4.61 -3.86 19.37
N VAL A 419 -3.31 -4.15 19.50
CA VAL A 419 -2.52 -4.78 18.44
C VAL A 419 -2.14 -6.20 18.83
N SER A 420 -2.45 -7.17 17.97
CA SER A 420 -2.16 -8.58 18.22
C SER A 420 -1.83 -9.38 16.95
N ASP A 421 -1.25 -10.55 17.16
CA ASP A 421 -0.86 -11.51 16.10
C ASP A 421 -1.57 -12.87 16.20
N PHE A 422 -2.86 -12.88 16.53
CA PHE A 422 -3.65 -14.12 16.61
C PHE A 422 -4.14 -14.57 15.22
N ASP A 423 -4.36 -15.88 15.06
CA ASP A 423 -5.29 -16.35 14.03
C ASP A 423 -6.67 -15.71 14.26
N ALA A 424 -7.29 -15.19 13.21
CA ALA A 424 -8.58 -14.49 13.31
C ALA A 424 -9.68 -15.38 13.92
N SER A 425 -9.66 -16.70 13.68
CA SER A 425 -10.60 -17.65 14.30
C SER A 425 -10.37 -17.82 15.80
N ALA A 426 -9.13 -17.63 16.26
CA ALA A 426 -8.76 -17.73 17.67
C ALA A 426 -8.94 -16.41 18.43
N LEU A 427 -8.92 -15.28 17.73
CA LEU A 427 -9.07 -13.95 18.33
C LEU A 427 -10.46 -13.72 18.91
N ALA A 428 -11.52 -13.98 18.14
CA ALA A 428 -12.89 -13.70 18.57
C ALA A 428 -13.30 -14.45 19.87
N PRO A 429 -13.04 -15.77 20.02
CA PRO A 429 -13.28 -16.44 21.30
C PRO A 429 -12.53 -15.82 22.48
N LYS A 430 -11.31 -15.32 22.26
CA LYS A 430 -10.51 -14.64 23.30
C LYS A 430 -11.09 -13.28 23.69
N LEU A 431 -11.59 -12.52 22.71
CA LEU A 431 -12.31 -11.27 22.98
C LEU A 431 -13.56 -11.53 23.85
N SER A 432 -14.25 -12.64 23.62
CA SER A 432 -15.46 -13.04 24.36
C SER A 432 -15.19 -13.74 25.71
N SER A 433 -13.97 -14.23 25.98
CA SER A 433 -13.66 -15.03 27.18
C SER A 433 -13.07 -14.23 28.34
N GLY A 434 -12.87 -12.92 28.18
CA GLY A 434 -12.19 -12.08 29.17
C GLY A 434 -10.66 -12.11 29.10
N TYR A 435 -10.08 -12.76 28.09
CA TYR A 435 -8.62 -12.84 27.91
C TYR A 435 -7.94 -11.47 27.73
N PHE A 436 -8.68 -10.47 27.23
CA PHE A 436 -8.23 -9.09 27.05
C PHE A 436 -8.80 -8.11 28.10
N GLN A 437 -9.43 -8.60 29.17
CA GLN A 437 -10.05 -7.75 30.19
C GLN A 437 -9.02 -6.86 30.90
N ASP A 438 -7.83 -7.40 31.17
CA ASP A 438 -6.69 -6.68 31.74
C ASP A 438 -6.14 -5.58 30.82
N MET A 439 -6.42 -5.68 29.52
CA MET A 439 -6.07 -4.69 28.51
C MET A 439 -7.26 -3.79 28.13
N GLY A 440 -8.33 -3.77 28.94
CA GLY A 440 -9.46 -2.86 28.75
C GLY A 440 -10.54 -3.32 27.77
N ILE A 441 -10.48 -4.56 27.25
CA ILE A 441 -11.57 -5.14 26.44
C ILE A 441 -12.39 -6.10 27.31
N PRO A 442 -13.62 -5.75 27.70
CA PRO A 442 -14.47 -6.65 28.48
C PRO A 442 -14.98 -7.84 27.63
N PRO A 443 -15.29 -9.00 28.25
CA PRO A 443 -15.90 -10.13 27.55
C PRO A 443 -17.23 -9.79 26.85
N SER A 444 -17.93 -8.75 27.33
CA SER A 444 -19.17 -8.23 26.76
C SER A 444 -18.96 -7.29 25.56
N VAL A 445 -17.72 -7.11 25.07
CA VAL A 445 -17.42 -6.21 23.97
C VAL A 445 -18.27 -6.52 22.74
N ARG A 446 -18.78 -5.46 22.11
CA ARG A 446 -19.42 -5.50 20.80
C ARG A 446 -18.87 -4.37 19.94
N PHE A 447 -18.76 -4.62 18.65
CA PHE A 447 -18.14 -3.73 17.68
C PHE A 447 -19.20 -3.12 16.76
N ASP A 448 -19.06 -1.83 16.49
CA ASP A 448 -19.89 -1.12 15.51
C ASP A 448 -19.46 -1.45 14.09
N ARG A 449 -18.19 -1.81 13.90
CA ARG A 449 -17.64 -2.24 12.62
C ARG A 449 -16.70 -3.43 12.80
N VAL A 450 -16.87 -4.44 11.97
CA VAL A 450 -15.92 -5.55 11.84
C VAL A 450 -15.51 -5.68 10.38
N ASP A 451 -14.24 -5.42 10.06
CA ASP A 451 -13.70 -5.56 8.71
C ASP A 451 -12.87 -6.84 8.62
N VAL A 452 -13.47 -7.91 8.08
CA VAL A 452 -12.85 -9.22 8.02
C VAL A 452 -11.92 -9.40 6.82
N SER A 453 -11.74 -8.37 5.99
CA SER A 453 -10.92 -8.44 4.78
C SER A 453 -11.32 -9.66 3.93
N ASN A 454 -10.34 -10.40 3.41
CA ASN A 454 -10.52 -11.56 2.54
C ASN A 454 -10.67 -12.91 3.26
N ILE A 455 -10.71 -12.96 4.59
CA ILE A 455 -10.78 -14.25 5.30
C ILE A 455 -12.09 -15.02 5.06
N VAL A 456 -13.11 -14.36 4.49
CA VAL A 456 -14.38 -14.96 4.05
C VAL A 456 -14.26 -15.88 2.84
N ASP A 457 -13.20 -15.74 2.04
CA ASP A 457 -12.96 -16.64 0.92
C ASP A 457 -12.68 -18.07 1.43
N VAL A 458 -13.06 -19.06 0.63
CA VAL A 458 -12.93 -20.50 0.97
C VAL A 458 -11.49 -20.97 1.10
N GLU A 459 -10.54 -20.24 0.50
CA GLU A 459 -9.11 -20.47 0.66
C GLU A 459 -8.60 -20.17 2.08
N TYR A 460 -9.40 -19.48 2.90
CA TYR A 460 -9.06 -19.08 4.26
C TYR A 460 -10.04 -19.69 5.27
N ILE A 461 -10.93 -18.88 5.86
CA ILE A 461 -11.86 -19.33 6.92
C ILE A 461 -13.21 -19.74 6.33
N GLY A 462 -13.66 -19.06 5.26
CA GLY A 462 -14.92 -19.33 4.59
C GLY A 462 -16.14 -18.65 5.24
N ILE A 463 -17.17 -18.41 4.43
CA ILE A 463 -18.37 -17.62 4.80
C ILE A 463 -19.00 -18.09 6.13
N PRO A 464 -19.38 -19.38 6.32
CA PRO A 464 -20.17 -19.75 7.49
C PRO A 464 -19.40 -19.53 8.79
N LYS A 465 -18.15 -19.99 8.83
CA LYS A 465 -17.32 -19.89 10.02
C LYS A 465 -16.96 -18.45 10.37
N VAL A 466 -16.73 -17.57 9.37
CA VAL A 466 -16.52 -16.14 9.64
C VAL A 466 -17.76 -15.52 10.29
N LEU A 467 -18.95 -15.78 9.74
CA LEU A 467 -20.18 -15.21 10.28
C LEU A 467 -20.53 -15.78 11.67
N ASP A 468 -20.31 -17.07 11.91
CA ASP A 468 -20.47 -17.70 13.21
C ASP A 468 -19.51 -17.10 14.27
N THR A 469 -18.29 -16.77 13.84
CA THR A 469 -17.23 -16.28 14.73
C THR A 469 -17.39 -14.80 15.06
N TRP A 470 -17.72 -13.98 14.05
CA TRP A 470 -17.68 -12.52 14.14
C TRP A 470 -19.06 -11.86 14.19
N GLY A 471 -20.11 -12.53 13.70
CA GLY A 471 -21.50 -12.05 13.77
C GLY A 471 -21.95 -11.74 15.20
N PRO A 472 -21.75 -12.64 16.18
CA PRO A 472 -22.12 -12.41 17.58
C PRO A 472 -21.40 -11.24 18.27
N LEU A 473 -20.29 -10.76 17.69
CA LEU A 473 -19.50 -9.64 18.18
C LEU A 473 -19.95 -8.28 17.62
N LEU A 474 -20.92 -8.23 16.71
CA LEU A 474 -21.51 -6.96 16.26
C LEU A 474 -22.39 -6.33 17.35
N SER A 475 -22.38 -5.00 17.44
CA SER A 475 -23.29 -4.26 18.32
C SER A 475 -24.74 -4.38 17.85
N SER A 476 -25.68 -4.13 18.76
CA SER A 476 -27.12 -4.10 18.44
C SER A 476 -27.53 -2.82 17.69
N SER A 477 -26.59 -1.92 17.40
CA SER A 477 -26.86 -0.71 16.63
C SER A 477 -27.41 -1.07 15.24
N PRO A 478 -28.43 -0.38 14.73
CA PRO A 478 -28.92 -0.56 13.37
C PRO A 478 -27.85 -0.30 12.28
N SER A 479 -26.81 0.46 12.63
CA SER A 479 -25.67 0.77 11.76
C SER A 479 -24.51 -0.23 11.89
N ALA A 480 -24.53 -1.12 12.88
CA ALA A 480 -23.47 -2.11 13.09
C ALA A 480 -23.27 -2.95 11.82
N THR A 481 -22.04 -3.01 11.33
CA THR A 481 -21.75 -3.60 10.01
C THR A 481 -20.51 -4.49 10.04
N LEU A 482 -20.64 -5.71 9.51
CA LEU A 482 -19.52 -6.56 9.12
C LEU A 482 -19.24 -6.36 7.62
N VAL A 483 -18.01 -5.99 7.29
CA VAL A 483 -17.52 -5.75 5.92
C VAL A 483 -16.64 -6.92 5.51
N ALA A 484 -16.94 -7.52 4.36
CA ALA A 484 -16.23 -8.68 3.84
C ALA A 484 -15.82 -8.47 2.38
N TYR A 485 -14.57 -8.78 2.06
CA TYR A 485 -14.02 -8.69 0.70
C TYR A 485 -13.82 -10.09 0.12
N PHE A 486 -14.37 -10.36 -1.05
CA PHE A 486 -14.18 -11.63 -1.77
C PHE A 486 -13.15 -11.42 -2.87
N MET A 487 -11.95 -11.96 -2.67
CA MET A 487 -10.81 -11.82 -3.57
C MET A 487 -10.76 -12.95 -4.59
N ASN A 488 -11.03 -14.18 -4.17
CA ASN A 488 -10.77 -15.38 -4.96
C ASN A 488 -12.04 -15.99 -5.60
N TRP A 489 -13.23 -15.51 -5.25
CA TRP A 489 -14.51 -16.10 -5.69
C TRP A 489 -14.65 -16.25 -7.22
N ILE A 490 -14.09 -15.30 -7.99
CA ILE A 490 -14.12 -15.31 -9.46
C ILE A 490 -13.42 -16.53 -10.08
N ILE A 491 -12.51 -17.17 -9.35
CA ILE A 491 -11.80 -18.38 -9.80
C ILE A 491 -12.65 -19.64 -9.56
N ARG A 492 -13.61 -19.56 -8.63
CA ARG A 492 -14.37 -20.72 -8.12
C ARG A 492 -15.76 -20.84 -8.71
N GLN A 493 -16.31 -19.74 -9.21
CA GLN A 493 -17.68 -19.70 -9.69
C GLN A 493 -17.74 -19.55 -11.21
N PRO A 494 -18.33 -20.53 -11.92
CA PRO A 494 -18.65 -20.39 -13.33
C PRO A 494 -19.40 -19.08 -13.62
N GLY A 495 -18.93 -18.34 -14.61
CA GLY A 495 -19.45 -17.02 -15.01
C GLY A 495 -18.96 -15.87 -14.13
N GLY A 496 -18.11 -16.14 -13.14
CA GLY A 496 -17.48 -15.13 -12.29
C GLY A 496 -16.42 -14.32 -13.03
N ASN A 497 -15.65 -14.97 -13.91
CA ASN A 497 -14.68 -14.32 -14.79
C ASN A 497 -15.25 -14.21 -16.24
N VAL A 498 -14.56 -13.48 -17.09
CA VAL A 498 -14.88 -13.38 -18.53
C VAL A 498 -14.32 -14.58 -19.29
N ASP A 499 -13.25 -15.20 -18.78
CA ASP A 499 -12.55 -16.31 -19.43
C ASP A 499 -13.41 -17.59 -19.50
N ASP A 500 -14.36 -17.75 -18.59
CA ASP A 500 -15.31 -18.86 -18.48
C ASP A 500 -16.76 -18.45 -18.83
N ALA A 501 -16.98 -17.19 -19.24
CA ALA A 501 -18.27 -16.69 -19.67
C ALA A 501 -18.62 -17.11 -21.11
N ASP A 502 -19.91 -17.12 -21.43
CA ASP A 502 -20.39 -17.39 -22.79
C ASP A 502 -19.79 -16.41 -23.81
N ARG A 503 -19.48 -16.87 -25.02
CA ARG A 503 -18.88 -16.05 -26.09
C ARG A 503 -19.68 -14.78 -26.39
N SER A 504 -21.00 -14.81 -26.22
CA SER A 504 -21.87 -13.64 -26.39
C SER A 504 -21.61 -12.55 -25.34
N ILE A 505 -21.32 -12.93 -24.09
CA ILE A 505 -20.96 -12.03 -22.99
C ILE A 505 -19.62 -11.38 -23.27
N VAL A 506 -18.61 -12.18 -23.65
CA VAL A 506 -17.28 -11.66 -24.05
C VAL A 506 -17.42 -10.67 -25.20
N SER A 507 -18.22 -11.00 -26.22
CA SER A 507 -18.50 -10.12 -27.36
C SER A 507 -19.19 -8.82 -26.94
N ALA A 508 -20.17 -8.88 -26.03
CA ALA A 508 -20.85 -7.70 -25.51
C ALA A 508 -19.92 -6.80 -24.68
N ALA A 509 -19.09 -7.38 -23.81
CA ALA A 509 -18.09 -6.65 -23.03
C ALA A 509 -17.07 -5.96 -23.95
N MET A 510 -16.56 -6.67 -24.96
CA MET A 510 -15.67 -6.11 -25.98
C MET A 510 -16.32 -4.96 -26.76
N LYS A 511 -17.60 -5.09 -27.15
CA LYS A 511 -18.35 -4.00 -27.82
C LYS A 511 -18.50 -2.77 -26.93
N ARG A 512 -18.77 -2.93 -25.63
CA ARG A 512 -18.85 -1.81 -24.68
C ARG A 512 -17.49 -1.13 -24.50
N MET A 513 -16.44 -1.91 -24.29
CA MET A 513 -15.08 -1.40 -24.14
C MET A 513 -14.59 -0.66 -25.39
N TYR A 514 -15.01 -1.11 -26.58
CA TYR A 514 -14.81 -0.40 -27.85
C TYR A 514 -15.56 0.94 -27.88
N LYS A 515 -16.83 0.96 -27.51
CA LYS A 515 -17.64 2.20 -27.45
C LYS A 515 -17.02 3.25 -26.52
N ASP A 516 -16.39 2.81 -25.44
CA ASP A 516 -15.70 3.67 -24.47
C ASP A 516 -14.29 4.09 -24.91
N GLY A 517 -13.84 3.67 -26.11
CA GLY A 517 -12.51 3.99 -26.64
C GLY A 517 -11.36 3.30 -25.90
N ARG A 518 -11.63 2.26 -25.12
CA ARG A 518 -10.63 1.54 -24.30
C ARG A 518 -10.03 0.30 -24.97
N LEU A 519 -10.55 -0.06 -26.14
CA LEU A 519 -9.96 -1.09 -27.00
C LEU A 519 -9.22 -0.40 -28.16
N PRO A 520 -7.93 -0.67 -28.39
CA PRO A 520 -7.13 -0.05 -29.45
C PRO A 520 -7.46 -0.54 -30.86
N LEU A 521 -8.51 -1.36 -31.02
CA LEU A 521 -9.14 -1.61 -32.33
C LEU A 521 -9.86 -0.34 -32.79
N ALA A 522 -9.13 0.77 -32.92
CA ALA A 522 -9.53 1.89 -33.72
C ALA A 522 -9.88 1.34 -35.11
N THR A 523 -11.06 1.69 -35.59
CA THR A 523 -11.57 1.50 -36.94
C THR A 523 -10.41 1.24 -37.90
N PRO A 524 -10.29 0.04 -38.51
CA PRO A 524 -9.18 -0.22 -39.41
C PRO A 524 -9.19 0.91 -40.45
N PRO A 525 -8.05 1.58 -40.70
CA PRO A 525 -7.98 2.52 -41.80
C PRO A 525 -8.50 1.79 -43.06
N LYS A 526 -9.13 2.52 -44.00
CA LYS A 526 -9.76 1.93 -45.19
C LYS A 526 -8.85 0.95 -45.97
N GLN A 527 -7.55 0.99 -45.71
CA GLN A 527 -6.55 -0.03 -46.05
C GLN A 527 -5.70 -0.41 -44.81
N ALA A 528 -6.20 -1.30 -43.96
CA ALA A 528 -5.40 -1.86 -42.86
C ALA A 528 -4.38 -2.86 -43.41
N THR A 529 -3.11 -2.68 -43.07
CA THR A 529 -2.06 -3.64 -43.44
C THR A 529 -2.21 -4.93 -42.64
N PHE A 530 -1.74 -6.07 -43.19
CA PHE A 530 -1.68 -7.34 -42.46
C PHE A 530 -0.97 -7.19 -41.10
N LYS A 531 0.08 -6.37 -41.06
CA LYS A 531 0.83 -6.04 -39.85
C LYS A 531 -0.05 -5.36 -38.79
N PHE A 532 -0.88 -4.39 -39.18
CA PHE A 532 -1.81 -3.73 -38.27
C PHE A 532 -2.82 -4.72 -37.67
N ILE A 533 -3.38 -5.61 -38.49
CA ILE A 533 -4.33 -6.63 -38.03
C ILE A 533 -3.66 -7.58 -37.04
N LYS A 534 -2.47 -8.08 -37.38
CA LYS A 534 -1.69 -8.97 -36.51
C LYS A 534 -1.36 -8.31 -35.17
N ASP A 535 -0.83 -7.09 -35.19
CA ASP A 535 -0.50 -6.33 -33.97
C ASP A 535 -1.72 -6.13 -33.07
N ALA A 536 -2.88 -5.88 -33.66
CA ALA A 536 -4.12 -5.69 -32.92
C ALA A 536 -4.60 -6.98 -32.24
N VAL A 537 -4.51 -8.12 -32.94
CA VAL A 537 -4.81 -9.45 -32.37
C VAL A 537 -3.83 -9.78 -31.24
N ASP A 538 -2.54 -9.56 -31.45
CA ASP A 538 -1.49 -9.84 -30.44
C ASP A 538 -1.58 -8.91 -29.21
N SER A 539 -2.29 -7.78 -29.34
CA SER A 539 -2.55 -6.84 -28.24
C SER A 539 -3.77 -7.21 -27.39
N LEU A 540 -4.66 -8.08 -27.86
CA LEU A 540 -5.87 -8.48 -27.11
C LEU A 540 -5.57 -8.94 -25.68
N PRO A 541 -4.52 -9.74 -25.39
CA PRO A 541 -4.21 -10.20 -24.02
C PRO A 541 -3.97 -9.07 -23.00
N ILE A 542 -3.58 -7.88 -23.45
CA ILE A 542 -3.45 -6.68 -22.61
C ILE A 542 -4.80 -6.33 -21.99
N PHE A 543 -5.86 -6.39 -22.79
CA PHE A 543 -7.20 -5.89 -22.43
C PHE A 543 -8.12 -6.96 -21.85
N LEU A 544 -7.80 -8.26 -22.00
CA LEU A 544 -8.64 -9.34 -21.45
C LEU A 544 -8.92 -9.16 -19.95
N GLY A 545 -7.92 -8.78 -19.16
CA GLY A 545 -8.11 -8.53 -17.72
C GLY A 545 -8.90 -7.26 -17.38
N LEU A 546 -9.17 -6.38 -18.36
CA LEU A 546 -10.07 -5.24 -18.20
C LEU A 546 -11.50 -5.60 -18.57
N LEU A 547 -11.73 -6.68 -19.34
CA LEU A 547 -13.08 -7.10 -19.70
C LEU A 547 -13.94 -7.42 -18.49
N ILE A 548 -13.30 -7.87 -17.40
CA ILE A 548 -14.00 -8.07 -16.14
C ILE A 548 -14.71 -6.80 -15.66
N THR A 549 -14.13 -5.61 -15.89
CA THR A 549 -14.76 -4.31 -15.54
C THR A 549 -16.01 -4.00 -16.38
N TYR A 550 -16.20 -4.74 -17.48
CA TYR A 550 -17.33 -4.67 -18.39
C TYR A 550 -18.23 -5.90 -18.27
N HIS A 551 -17.98 -6.81 -17.34
CA HIS A 551 -18.75 -8.03 -17.14
C HIS A 551 -19.71 -7.84 -15.96
N GLU A 552 -20.99 -8.12 -16.18
CA GLU A 552 -21.98 -8.15 -15.11
C GLU A 552 -21.98 -9.59 -14.58
N ASN A 553 -21.42 -9.78 -13.39
CA ASN A 553 -21.28 -11.09 -12.76
C ASN A 553 -22.03 -11.19 -11.43
N SER A 554 -23.03 -10.34 -11.19
CA SER A 554 -23.75 -10.32 -9.92
C SER A 554 -24.57 -11.58 -9.71
N GLU A 555 -25.15 -12.16 -10.76
CA GLU A 555 -25.89 -13.43 -10.68
C GLU A 555 -24.95 -14.60 -10.35
N ALA A 556 -23.78 -14.64 -11.00
CA ALA A 556 -22.74 -15.62 -10.68
C ALA A 556 -22.29 -15.46 -9.22
N PHE A 557 -22.03 -14.23 -8.77
CA PHE A 557 -21.65 -13.97 -7.38
C PHE A 557 -22.75 -14.41 -6.40
N GLN A 558 -24.01 -14.11 -6.67
CA GLN A 558 -25.12 -14.57 -5.83
C GLN A 558 -25.21 -16.10 -5.78
N THR A 559 -24.95 -16.77 -6.90
CA THR A 559 -24.87 -18.23 -6.98
C THR A 559 -23.73 -18.76 -6.11
N TYR A 560 -22.55 -18.14 -6.16
CA TYR A 560 -21.41 -18.46 -5.30
C TYR A 560 -21.77 -18.33 -3.82
N LEU A 561 -22.37 -17.21 -3.41
CA LEU A 561 -22.78 -17.00 -2.02
C LEU A 561 -23.75 -18.08 -1.55
N ASN A 562 -24.74 -18.42 -2.38
CA ASN A 562 -25.74 -19.43 -2.06
C ASN A 562 -25.11 -20.83 -1.92
N SER A 563 -24.21 -21.21 -2.84
CA SER A 563 -23.54 -22.51 -2.80
C SER A 563 -22.54 -22.66 -1.65
N HIS A 564 -22.06 -21.54 -1.10
CA HIS A 564 -21.11 -21.50 0.01
C HIS A 564 -21.77 -21.15 1.36
N GLY A 565 -23.07 -21.40 1.49
CA GLY A 565 -23.76 -21.39 2.79
C GLY A 565 -24.12 -20.01 3.33
N MET A 566 -24.00 -18.93 2.54
CA MET A 566 -24.29 -17.56 2.99
C MET A 566 -25.68 -17.44 3.63
N GLN A 567 -26.73 -17.92 2.98
CA GLN A 567 -28.10 -17.79 3.50
C GLN A 567 -28.30 -18.49 4.85
N SER A 568 -27.72 -19.70 5.00
CA SER A 568 -27.82 -20.43 6.26
C SER A 568 -27.05 -19.71 7.36
N ALA A 569 -25.83 -19.27 7.07
CA ALA A 569 -24.98 -18.55 8.01
C ALA A 569 -25.61 -17.22 8.46
N LEU A 570 -26.23 -16.47 7.54
CA LEU A 570 -26.98 -15.27 7.87
C LEU A 570 -28.14 -15.56 8.82
N ARG A 571 -28.94 -16.61 8.54
CA ARG A 571 -30.06 -16.99 9.42
C ARG A 571 -29.58 -17.43 10.80
N THR A 572 -28.57 -18.28 10.87
CA THR A 572 -28.01 -18.80 12.14
C THR A 572 -27.53 -17.66 13.04
N ASN A 573 -26.88 -16.64 12.45
CA ASN A 573 -26.29 -15.54 13.20
C ASN A 573 -27.21 -14.32 13.33
N GLY A 574 -28.46 -14.42 12.87
CA GLY A 574 -29.38 -13.28 12.86
C GLY A 574 -28.82 -12.08 12.10
N LEU A 575 -28.18 -12.30 10.95
CA LEU A 575 -27.60 -11.25 10.09
C LEU A 575 -28.40 -11.10 8.80
N LYS A 576 -28.30 -9.93 8.17
CA LYS A 576 -28.89 -9.62 6.85
C LYS A 576 -27.85 -8.90 5.98
N LEU A 577 -27.86 -9.19 4.68
CA LEU A 577 -27.11 -8.39 3.70
C LEU A 577 -27.71 -6.97 3.62
N LYS A 578 -26.87 -5.94 3.59
CA LYS A 578 -27.32 -4.57 3.37
C LYS A 578 -27.67 -4.40 1.88
N THR A 579 -28.89 -3.94 1.60
CA THR A 579 -29.33 -3.58 0.23
C THR A 579 -28.71 -2.28 -0.25
N ARG A 580 -28.42 -1.35 0.67
CA ARG A 580 -27.68 -0.12 0.39
C ARG A 580 -26.29 -0.21 1.00
N HIS A 581 -25.31 0.02 0.15
CA HIS A 581 -23.92 0.12 0.54
C HIS A 581 -23.64 1.43 1.28
N GLY A 582 -23.33 1.34 2.58
CA GLY A 582 -23.11 2.50 3.45
C GLY A 582 -21.65 2.77 3.84
N ILE A 583 -20.72 1.87 3.51
CA ILE A 583 -19.29 2.00 3.84
C ILE A 583 -18.48 2.02 2.55
N VAL A 584 -18.54 0.91 1.79
CA VAL A 584 -17.82 0.75 0.52
C VAL A 584 -18.82 0.76 -0.64
N PRO A 585 -18.60 1.54 -1.73
CA PRO A 585 -19.50 1.51 -2.88
C PRO A 585 -19.55 0.12 -3.55
N HIS A 586 -20.66 -0.18 -4.23
CA HIS A 586 -20.87 -1.47 -4.92
C HIS A 586 -19.82 -1.79 -6.01
N LEU A 587 -19.14 -0.77 -6.54
CA LEU A 587 -18.15 -0.89 -7.60
C LEU A 587 -16.93 -0.04 -7.24
N LEU A 588 -15.88 -0.67 -6.69
CA LEU A 588 -14.55 -0.07 -6.72
C LEU A 588 -13.95 -0.34 -8.10
N THR A 589 -13.96 0.67 -8.97
CA THR A 589 -13.22 0.60 -10.24
C THR A 589 -11.72 0.75 -9.95
N ALA A 590 -11.09 -0.31 -9.45
CA ALA A 590 -9.64 -0.36 -9.29
C ALA A 590 -8.98 -0.49 -10.68
N PRO A 591 -7.90 0.27 -10.99
CA PRO A 591 -7.23 0.20 -12.29
C PRO A 591 -6.53 -1.13 -12.63
N SER A 592 -6.48 -2.09 -11.70
CA SER A 592 -5.75 -3.36 -11.86
C SER A 592 -6.63 -4.60 -11.65
N THR A 593 -7.13 -5.14 -12.76
CA THR A 593 -7.42 -6.56 -13.07
C THR A 593 -8.33 -7.41 -12.19
N HIS A 594 -8.84 -6.94 -11.06
CA HIS A 594 -9.70 -7.76 -10.21
C HIS A 594 -11.03 -7.04 -10.00
N PHE A 595 -12.14 -7.67 -10.38
CA PHE A 595 -13.45 -7.25 -9.91
C PHE A 595 -13.52 -7.60 -8.43
N GLN A 596 -13.69 -6.60 -7.60
CA GLN A 596 -13.65 -6.74 -6.15
C GLN A 596 -15.08 -6.71 -5.65
N CYS A 597 -15.53 -7.81 -5.05
CA CYS A 597 -16.85 -7.88 -4.44
C CYS A 597 -16.69 -7.64 -2.95
N ILE A 598 -17.12 -6.47 -2.48
CA ILE A 598 -17.18 -6.14 -1.06
C ILE A 598 -18.63 -6.16 -0.63
N LEU A 599 -18.95 -7.01 0.34
CA LEU A 599 -20.28 -7.14 0.92
C LEU A 599 -20.33 -6.51 2.30
N MET A 600 -21.52 -6.00 2.64
CA MET A 600 -21.83 -5.51 3.98
C MET A 600 -23.00 -6.27 4.57
N MET A 601 -22.83 -6.71 5.81
CA MET A 601 -23.83 -7.43 6.59
C MET A 601 -24.12 -6.66 7.87
N LYS A 602 -25.36 -6.73 8.36
CA LYS A 602 -25.80 -6.10 9.62
C LYS A 602 -26.65 -7.06 10.44
N ALA A 603 -26.84 -6.78 11.73
CA ALA A 603 -27.81 -7.50 12.54
C ALA A 603 -29.23 -7.40 11.94
N GLY A 604 -29.93 -8.52 11.92
CA GLY A 604 -31.31 -8.65 11.49
C GLY A 604 -32.24 -8.30 12.63
N THR A 605 -33.01 -7.22 12.45
CA THR A 605 -34.21 -6.96 13.25
C THR A 605 -35.31 -7.94 12.88
#